data_AF-A0A7X9ZQ34-F1
#
_entry.id   AF-A0A7X9ZQ34-F1
#
_cell.length_a   1.000
_cell.length_b   1.000
_cell.length_c   1.000
_cell.angle_alpha   90.00
_cell.angle_beta   90.00
_cell.angle_gamma   90.00
#
_symmetry.space_group_name_H-M   'P 1'
#
loop_
_entity.id
_entity.type
_entity.pdbx_description
1 polymer ?
#
loop_
_entity_poly.entity_id
_entity_poly.type
_entity_poly.pdbx_seq_one_letter_code
_entity_poly.pdbx_strand_id
1 'polypeptide(L)'
;MHFRPLHDRVVVRRIEAEEKTSGGIIIPDTAKEKPQEGEVVAAGPGVRDDKGNLVALSVAAGDRVLFGKWSGTEVKIDGEDLLIMKESDILGVIEARAELKQAA
;
A
#
# COMPACT_ATOMS: atom_id res chain seq x y z
N MET A 1 14.74 1.62 9.59
CA MET A 1 14.20 0.37 9.02
C MET A 1 15.17 -0.17 7.97
N HIS A 2 15.71 -1.37 8.17
CA HIS A 2 16.66 -2.03 7.25
C HIS A 2 16.06 -3.26 6.57
N PHE A 3 14.79 -3.19 6.17
CA PHE A 3 14.13 -4.27 5.45
C PHE A 3 14.08 -3.97 3.95
N ARG A 4 14.74 -4.80 3.16
CA ARG A 4 14.72 -4.71 1.69
C ARG A 4 13.86 -5.85 1.13
N PRO A 5 12.66 -5.57 0.61
CA PRO A 5 11.88 -6.59 -0.08
C PRO A 5 12.61 -7.11 -1.33
N LEU A 6 12.41 -8.40 -1.62
CA LEU A 6 13.03 -9.09 -2.76
C LEU A 6 12.06 -9.15 -3.95
N HIS A 7 12.60 -9.14 -5.17
CA HIS A 7 11.83 -9.25 -6.41
C HIS A 7 10.75 -8.16 -6.53
N ASP A 8 9.51 -8.56 -6.81
CA ASP A 8 8.30 -7.77 -6.94
C ASP A 8 7.55 -7.54 -5.63
N ARG A 9 8.20 -7.79 -4.49
CA ARG A 9 7.57 -7.62 -3.20
C ARG A 9 7.55 -6.14 -2.81
N VAL A 10 6.45 -5.75 -2.18
CA VAL A 10 6.19 -4.40 -1.70
C VAL A 10 5.80 -4.50 -0.24
N VAL A 11 6.37 -3.62 0.58
CA VAL A 11 6.09 -3.49 2.01
C VAL A 11 5.19 -2.28 2.19
N VAL A 12 4.04 -2.52 2.79
CA VAL A 12 2.99 -1.52 2.97
C VAL A 12 2.67 -1.41 4.45
N ARG A 13 2.57 -0.20 4.96
CA ARG A 13 2.01 0.09 6.27
C ARG A 13 0.53 0.41 6.08
N ARG A 14 -0.35 -0.35 6.74
CA ARG A 14 -1.80 -0.07 6.69
C ARG A 14 -2.07 1.30 7.30
N ILE A 15 -2.92 2.07 6.64
CA ILE A 15 -3.42 3.33 7.19
C ILE A 15 -4.69 2.99 7.97
N GLU A 16 -4.81 3.45 9.21
CA GLU A 16 -6.02 3.23 9.99
C GLU A 16 -7.19 3.99 9.36
N ALA A 17 -8.33 3.31 9.15
CA ALA A 17 -9.53 3.96 8.65
C ALA A 17 -10.04 4.94 9.71
N GLU A 18 -10.28 6.19 9.29
CA GLU A 18 -10.74 7.28 10.14
C GLU A 18 -12.03 6.87 10.87
N GLU A 19 -11.95 6.72 12.20
CA GLU A 19 -13.05 6.19 13.02
C GLU A 19 -14.26 7.13 13.13
N LYS A 20 -14.08 8.39 12.71
CA LYS A 20 -15.11 9.44 12.78
C LYS A 20 -15.60 9.76 11.39
N THR A 21 -16.78 9.23 11.05
CA THR A 21 -17.54 9.76 9.91
C THR A 21 -17.89 11.23 10.18
N SER A 22 -17.95 12.05 9.13
CA SER A 22 -18.18 13.50 9.21
C SER A 22 -19.49 13.92 9.91
N GLY A 23 -20.37 12.96 10.21
CA GLY A 23 -21.65 13.15 10.92
C GLY A 23 -21.64 12.82 12.42
N GLY A 24 -20.49 12.45 13.02
CA GLY A 24 -20.41 12.13 14.46
C GLY A 24 -21.00 10.77 14.86
N ILE A 25 -21.29 9.90 13.87
CA ILE A 25 -21.79 8.55 14.10
C ILE A 25 -20.59 7.65 14.38
N ILE A 26 -20.56 7.07 15.59
CA ILE A 26 -19.56 6.08 16.00
C ILE A 26 -19.92 4.76 15.33
N ILE A 27 -19.07 4.30 14.41
CA ILE A 27 -19.19 2.96 13.82
C ILE A 27 -18.57 1.97 14.83
N PRO A 28 -19.35 1.00 15.38
CA PRO A 28 -18.80 0.02 16.30
C PRO A 28 -17.68 -0.79 15.63
N ASP A 29 -16.61 -1.07 16.37
CA ASP A 29 -15.36 -1.68 15.87
C ASP A 29 -15.57 -3.03 15.15
N THR A 30 -16.66 -3.73 15.43
CA THR A 30 -17.02 -5.02 14.80
C THR A 30 -17.52 -4.89 13.36
N ALA A 31 -17.89 -3.69 12.91
CA ALA A 31 -18.36 -3.41 11.55
C ALA A 31 -17.29 -2.73 10.66
N LYS A 32 -16.12 -2.40 11.22
CA LYS A 32 -15.03 -1.78 10.47
C LYS A 32 -14.35 -2.84 9.62
N GLU A 33 -14.59 -2.78 8.32
CA GLU A 33 -13.83 -3.56 7.36
C GLU A 33 -12.35 -3.13 7.41
N LYS A 34 -11.42 -4.10 7.39
CA LYS A 34 -9.98 -3.79 7.44
C LYS A 34 -9.65 -2.82 6.30
N PRO A 35 -8.92 -1.72 6.57
CA PRO A 35 -8.53 -0.77 5.54
C PRO A 35 -7.78 -1.51 4.43
N GLN A 36 -8.27 -1.34 3.21
CA GLN A 36 -7.66 -1.85 1.99
C GLN A 36 -6.61 -0.86 1.43
N GLU A 37 -6.31 0.17 2.20
CA GLU A 37 -5.38 1.23 1.87
C GLU A 37 -4.15 1.18 2.77
N GLY A 38 -3.02 1.59 2.22
CA GLY A 38 -1.78 1.70 2.95
C GLY A 38 -0.75 2.57 2.26
N GLU A 39 0.32 2.88 2.97
CA GLU A 39 1.48 3.61 2.44
C GLU A 39 2.62 2.62 2.18
N VAL A 40 3.24 2.69 1.00
CA VAL A 40 4.39 1.87 0.65
C VAL A 40 5.60 2.36 1.45
N VAL A 41 6.13 1.49 2.31
CA VAL A 41 7.34 1.78 3.10
C VAL A 41 8.60 1.40 2.32
N ALA A 42 8.53 0.31 1.55
CA ALA A 42 9.64 -0.14 0.72
C ALA A 42 9.14 -0.94 -0.49
N ALA A 43 9.76 -0.71 -1.64
CA ALA A 43 9.51 -1.47 -2.85
C ALA A 43 10.75 -2.31 -3.22
N GLY A 44 10.52 -3.50 -3.75
CA GLY A 44 11.58 -4.38 -4.22
C GLY A 44 12.24 -3.82 -5.49
N PRO A 45 13.38 -4.38 -5.90
CA PRO A 45 14.06 -3.95 -7.13
C PRO A 45 13.23 -4.27 -8.39
N GLY A 46 12.26 -5.19 -8.31
CA GLY A 46 11.41 -5.58 -9.43
C GLY A 46 11.72 -6.97 -9.98
N VAL A 47 11.04 -7.33 -11.06
CA VAL A 47 11.14 -8.66 -11.71
C VAL A 47 12.24 -8.62 -12.77
N ARG A 48 12.99 -9.71 -12.92
CA ARG A 48 13.89 -9.87 -14.07
C ARG A 48 13.13 -10.42 -15.26
N ASP A 49 13.26 -9.78 -16.41
CA ASP A 49 12.76 -10.33 -17.67
C ASP A 49 13.60 -11.54 -18.13
N ASP A 50 13.14 -12.24 -19.18
CA ASP A 50 13.86 -13.38 -19.77
C ASP A 50 15.23 -13.00 -20.37
N LYS A 51 15.51 -11.70 -20.52
CA LYS A 51 16.77 -11.15 -21.03
C LYS A 51 17.73 -10.74 -19.89
N GLY A 52 17.31 -10.90 -18.64
CA GLY A 52 18.07 -10.52 -17.45
C GLY A 52 18.00 -9.03 -17.09
N ASN A 53 17.19 -8.23 -17.78
CA ASN A 53 16.95 -6.84 -17.43
C ASN A 53 16.00 -6.76 -16.24
N LEU A 54 16.24 -5.78 -15.38
CA LEU A 54 15.43 -5.53 -14.21
C LEU A 54 14.26 -4.61 -14.61
N VAL A 55 13.04 -5.13 -14.55
CA VAL A 55 11.80 -4.37 -14.73
C VAL A 55 11.44 -3.76 -13.38
N ALA A 56 11.59 -2.44 -13.26
CA ALA A 56 11.25 -1.71 -12.06
C ALA A 56 9.74 -1.79 -11.77
N LEU A 57 9.39 -1.73 -10.48
CA LEU A 57 8.00 -1.68 -10.04
C LEU A 57 7.41 -0.28 -10.33
N SER A 58 6.10 -0.26 -10.53
CA SER A 58 5.29 0.94 -10.76
C SER A 58 4.98 1.70 -9.46
N VAL A 59 5.38 1.14 -8.31
CA VAL A 59 5.17 1.70 -6.98
C VAL A 59 6.51 2.02 -6.32
N ALA A 60 6.57 3.16 -5.63
CA ALA A 60 7.73 3.64 -4.90
C ALA A 60 7.42 3.82 -3.40
N ALA A 61 8.47 3.95 -2.58
CA ALA A 61 8.30 4.28 -1.18
C ALA A 61 7.67 5.68 -1.02
N GLY A 62 6.66 5.79 -0.16
CA GLY A 62 5.84 6.98 0.04
C GLY A 62 4.53 7.00 -0.75
N ASP A 63 4.34 6.08 -1.71
CA ASP A 63 3.10 6.01 -2.46
C ASP A 63 1.97 5.46 -1.59
N ARG A 64 0.79 6.07 -1.69
CA ARG A 64 -0.43 5.53 -1.10
C ARG A 64 -1.05 4.56 -2.08
N VAL A 65 -1.34 3.34 -1.65
CA VAL A 65 -1.82 2.27 -2.52
C VAL A 65 -3.09 1.64 -1.99
N LEU A 66 -3.95 1.21 -2.91
CA LEU A 66 -5.09 0.36 -2.64
C LEU A 66 -4.71 -1.08 -3.00
N PHE A 67 -4.97 -2.04 -2.12
CA PHE A 67 -4.67 -3.46 -2.34
C PHE A 67 -5.85 -4.34 -1.97
N GLY A 68 -5.87 -5.57 -2.48
CA GLY A 68 -6.96 -6.50 -2.22
C GLY A 68 -7.15 -6.81 -0.73
N LYS A 69 -8.40 -7.00 -0.32
CA LYS A 69 -8.80 -7.35 1.07
C LYS A 69 -8.06 -8.55 1.66
N TRP A 70 -7.69 -9.50 0.81
CA TRP A 70 -7.04 -10.77 1.18
C TRP A 70 -5.58 -10.82 0.74
N SER A 71 -5.02 -9.68 0.37
CA SER A 71 -3.68 -9.57 -0.18
C SER A 71 -2.65 -9.30 0.90
N GLY A 72 -1.49 -9.93 0.76
CA GLY A 72 -0.33 -9.72 1.61
C GLY A 72 -0.27 -10.59 2.87
N THR A 73 0.95 -10.68 3.40
CA THR A 73 1.29 -11.36 4.64
C THR A 73 1.61 -10.32 5.70
N GLU A 74 0.93 -10.42 6.84
CA GLU A 74 1.17 -9.54 7.99
C GLU A 74 2.48 -9.98 8.67
N VAL A 75 3.41 -9.05 8.81
CA VAL A 75 4.73 -9.28 9.39
C VAL A 75 5.05 -8.17 10.37
N LYS A 76 5.70 -8.53 11.48
CA LYS A 76 6.18 -7.57 12.46
C LYS A 76 7.68 -7.34 12.28
N ILE A 77 8.07 -6.12 11.92
CA ILE A 77 9.47 -5.74 11.68
C ILE A 77 9.77 -4.51 12.51
N ASP A 78 10.85 -4.54 13.30
CA ASP A 78 11.25 -3.42 14.17
C ASP A 78 10.14 -2.96 15.15
N GLY A 79 9.19 -3.85 15.47
CA GLY A 79 8.05 -3.57 16.34
C GLY A 79 6.81 -2.99 15.63
N GLU A 80 6.90 -2.72 14.33
CA GLU A 80 5.81 -2.22 13.50
C GLU A 80 5.09 -3.35 12.77
N ASP A 81 3.76 -3.30 12.72
CA ASP A 81 2.94 -4.23 11.95
C ASP A 81 2.86 -3.75 10.49
N LEU A 82 3.45 -4.54 9.60
CA LEU A 82 3.58 -4.26 8.18
C LEU A 82 2.94 -5.37 7.35
N LEU A 83 2.63 -5.04 6.11
CA LEU A 83 2.02 -5.96 5.16
C LEU A 83 2.96 -6.14 3.97
N ILE A 84 3.40 -7.37 3.71
CA ILE A 84 4.23 -7.69 2.54
C ILE A 84 3.35 -8.38 1.51
N MET A 85 3.28 -7.82 0.30
CA MET A 85 2.54 -8.39 -0.82
C MET A 85 3.35 -8.28 -2.11
N LYS A 86 2.81 -8.85 -3.20
CA LYS A 86 3.35 -8.61 -4.54
C LYS A 86 2.74 -7.35 -5.13
N GLU A 87 3.46 -6.72 -6.05
CA GLU A 87 2.91 -5.61 -6.85
C GLU A 87 1.61 -6.01 -7.56
N SER A 88 1.47 -7.27 -8.01
CA SER A 88 0.25 -7.76 -8.66
C SER A 88 -1.01 -7.70 -7.80
N ASP A 89 -0.85 -7.64 -6.48
CA ASP A 89 -1.96 -7.58 -5.53
C ASP A 89 -2.42 -6.14 -5.24
N ILE A 90 -1.67 -5.16 -5.73
CA ILE A 90 -1.97 -3.74 -5.63
C ILE A 90 -2.94 -3.38 -6.76
N LEU A 91 -4.10 -2.86 -6.39
CA LEU A 91 -5.16 -2.46 -7.31
C LEU A 91 -4.86 -1.10 -7.96
N GLY A 92 -4.09 -0.25 -7.29
CA GLY A 92 -3.62 1.02 -7.84
C GLY A 92 -2.95 1.92 -6.81
N VAL A 93 -2.28 2.97 -7.30
CA VAL A 93 -1.76 4.07 -6.50
C VAL A 93 -2.84 5.13 -6.35
N ILE A 94 -3.14 5.50 -5.12
CA ILE A 94 -4.04 6.60 -4.77
C ILE A 94 -3.24 7.89 -4.90
N GLU A 95 -3.29 8.49 -6.09
CA GLU A 95 -2.77 9.84 -6.28
C GLU A 95 -3.63 10.82 -5.49
N ALA A 96 -3.01 11.58 -4.58
CA ALA A 96 -3.67 12.69 -3.93
C ALA A 96 -4.10 13.65 -5.05
N ARG A 97 -5.42 13.74 -5.26
CA ARG A 97 -6.05 14.55 -6.30
C ARG A 97 -5.33 15.90 -6.39
N ALA A 98 -4.43 16.04 -7.36
CA ALA A 98 -4.01 17.34 -7.81
C ALA A 98 -5.32 18.01 -8.20
N GLU A 99 -5.66 19.09 -7.51
CA GLU A 99 -6.85 19.87 -7.78
C GLU A 99 -6.98 20.00 -9.30
N LEU A 100 -8.17 19.67 -9.83
CA LEU A 100 -8.61 20.01 -11.18
C LEU A 100 -8.55 21.54 -11.35
N LYS A 101 -7.35 22.10 -11.44
CA LYS A 101 -7.09 23.47 -11.84
C LYS A 101 -6.61 23.42 -13.28
N GLN A 102 -7.38 24.13 -14.11
CA GLN A 102 -7.26 24.37 -15.54
C GLN A 102 -8.01 23.32 -16.38
N ALA A 103 -9.06 23.67 -17.13
CA ALA A 103 -9.27 24.92 -17.85
C ALA A 103 -10.62 25.59 -17.53
N ALA A 104 -10.53 26.86 -17.14
CA ALA A 104 -11.55 27.88 -17.35
C ALA A 104 -11.34 28.50 -18.74
#